data_AF-A0AA39X6Y2-F1
#
_entry.id   AF-A0AA39X6Y2-F1
#
_cell.length_a   1.000
_cell.length_b   1.000
_cell.length_c   1.000
_cell.angle_alpha   90.00
_cell.angle_beta   90.00
_cell.angle_gamma   90.00
#
_symmetry.space_group_name_H-M   'P 1'
#
loop_
_entity.id
_entity.type
_entity.pdbx_description
1 polymer ?
#
loop_
_entity_poly.entity_id
_entity_poly.type
_entity_poly.pdbx_seq_one_letter_code
_entity_poly.pdbx_strand_id
1 'polypeptide(L)'
;MAATTAQGWAQLRQQARTLETQTETLFHTYSQFSTQANIPPKPTEEEKNTETKLQELLDKRETGIAQLSRLLDSESTLTSSALKQNNLALLRDKLADHRRDLTRLRATLHEARNRANLLGSVREDISAYRAANPAAAEAEYMLDERGRLDRSHDVADSVLSQAYAVQDSFVLQRESLANINRRITLAASQVPGINALIGRISAKKRRDGIIMGSFIAFCFCVVWFFM
;
A
#
# COMPACT_ATOMS: atom_id res chain seq x y z
N MET A 1 11.27 38.72 -22.28
CA MET A 1 12.29 37.85 -21.67
C MET A 1 11.76 36.99 -20.50
N ALA A 2 10.70 37.38 -19.78
CA ALA A 2 10.14 36.56 -18.68
C ALA A 2 9.39 35.29 -19.13
N ALA A 3 8.80 35.27 -20.33
CA ALA A 3 8.09 34.09 -20.85
C ALA A 3 9.04 32.93 -21.20
N THR A 4 10.23 33.24 -21.72
CA THR A 4 11.25 32.26 -22.12
C THR A 4 11.92 31.59 -20.91
N THR A 5 12.14 32.34 -19.82
CA THR A 5 12.66 31.78 -18.56
C THR A 5 11.63 30.90 -17.85
N ALA A 6 10.34 31.27 -17.90
CA ALA A 6 9.25 30.46 -17.36
C ALA A 6 9.09 29.12 -18.08
N GLN A 7 9.20 29.09 -19.42
CA GLN A 7 9.20 27.85 -20.20
C GLN A 7 10.43 26.96 -19.90
N GLY A 8 11.63 27.54 -19.82
CA GLY A 8 12.85 26.79 -19.49
C GLY A 8 12.81 26.16 -18.09
N TRP A 9 12.27 26.88 -17.10
CA TRP A 9 12.11 26.35 -15.74
C TRP A 9 11.12 25.18 -15.69
N ALA A 10 9.99 25.29 -16.41
CA ALA A 10 9.00 24.21 -16.48
C ALA A 10 9.58 22.93 -17.10
N GLN A 11 10.36 23.06 -18.18
CA GLN A 11 11.04 21.94 -18.84
C GLN A 11 12.07 21.26 -17.91
N LEU A 12 12.95 22.04 -17.27
CA LEU A 12 13.94 21.50 -16.33
C LEU A 12 13.30 20.84 -15.11
N ARG A 13 12.20 21.39 -14.60
CA ARG A 13 11.43 20.76 -13.53
C ARG A 13 10.85 19.42 -13.96
N GLN A 14 10.28 19.35 -15.17
CA GLN A 14 9.74 18.10 -15.70
C GLN A 14 10.86 17.05 -15.84
N GLN A 15 12.02 17.44 -16.36
CA GLN A 15 13.19 16.58 -16.43
C GLN A 15 13.64 16.09 -15.05
N ALA A 16 13.73 16.97 -14.05
CA ALA A 16 14.09 16.61 -12.68
C ALA A 16 13.11 15.58 -12.07
N ARG A 17 11.81 15.73 -12.34
CA ARG A 17 10.78 14.76 -11.92
C ARG A 17 10.90 13.41 -12.65
N THR A 18 11.21 13.40 -13.94
CA THR A 18 11.45 12.14 -14.66
C THR A 18 12.67 11.40 -14.11
N LEU A 19 13.76 12.12 -13.83
CA LEU A 19 14.95 11.54 -13.21
C LEU A 19 14.66 11.01 -11.80
N GLU A 20 13.80 11.69 -11.05
CA GLU A 20 13.33 11.24 -9.73
C GLU A 20 12.58 9.91 -9.83
N THR A 21 11.60 9.78 -10.73
CA THR A 21 10.87 8.52 -10.93
C THR A 21 11.81 7.39 -11.37
N GLN A 22 12.77 7.66 -12.24
CA GLN A 22 13.80 6.68 -12.62
C GLN A 22 14.69 6.27 -11.44
N THR A 23 14.96 7.19 -10.52
CA THR A 23 15.73 6.90 -9.32
C THR A 23 14.93 5.99 -8.38
N GLU A 24 13.64 6.24 -8.19
CA GLU A 24 12.75 5.42 -7.36
C GLU A 24 12.63 3.99 -7.88
N THR A 25 12.48 3.80 -9.21
CA THR A 25 12.42 2.46 -9.80
C THR A 25 13.71 1.69 -9.58
N LEU A 26 14.87 2.34 -9.74
CA LEU A 26 16.16 1.69 -9.44
C LEU A 26 16.35 1.41 -7.95
N PHE A 27 15.83 2.23 -7.04
CA PHE A 27 15.85 1.92 -5.61
C PHE A 27 15.02 0.68 -5.27
N HIS A 28 13.86 0.51 -5.91
CA HIS A 28 13.09 -0.73 -5.78
C HIS A 28 13.90 -1.94 -6.25
N THR A 29 14.55 -1.87 -7.41
CA THR A 29 15.43 -2.95 -7.88
C THR A 29 16.61 -3.18 -6.94
N TYR A 30 17.26 -2.12 -6.44
CA TYR A 30 18.44 -2.25 -5.59
C TYR A 30 18.10 -2.85 -4.21
N SER A 31 16.96 -2.44 -3.62
CA SER A 31 16.49 -3.00 -2.34
C SER A 31 16.17 -4.50 -2.43
N GLN A 32 15.73 -4.99 -3.59
CA GLN A 32 15.46 -6.42 -3.79
C GLN A 32 16.70 -7.30 -3.58
N PHE A 33 17.91 -6.81 -3.87
CA PHE A 33 19.15 -7.55 -3.63
C PHE A 33 19.36 -7.87 -2.14
N SER A 34 18.83 -7.05 -1.23
CA SER A 34 18.95 -7.27 0.22
C SER A 34 17.93 -8.27 0.78
N THR A 35 16.84 -8.51 0.05
CA THR A 35 15.75 -9.41 0.48
C THR A 35 15.79 -10.77 -0.21
N GLN A 36 16.76 -11.01 -1.10
CA GLN A 36 16.92 -12.31 -1.75
C GLN A 36 17.23 -13.40 -0.71
N ALA A 37 16.59 -14.56 -0.86
CA ALA A 37 16.76 -15.69 0.06
C ALA A 37 18.20 -16.23 0.08
N ASN A 38 18.93 -16.05 -1.00
CA ASN A 38 20.34 -16.44 -1.12
C ASN A 38 21.14 -15.23 -1.62
N ILE A 39 21.72 -14.49 -0.67
CA ILE A 39 22.53 -13.30 -0.98
C ILE A 39 23.94 -13.77 -1.35
N PRO A 40 24.42 -13.46 -2.57
CA PRO A 40 25.75 -13.88 -2.98
C PRO A 40 26.85 -13.30 -2.08
N PRO A 41 27.93 -14.06 -1.80
CA PRO A 41 29.03 -13.64 -0.95
C PRO A 41 29.83 -12.45 -1.52
N LYS A 42 29.70 -12.21 -2.83
CA LYS A 42 30.29 -11.07 -3.54
C LYS A 42 29.19 -10.30 -4.28
N PRO A 43 29.28 -8.97 -4.38
CA PRO A 43 28.33 -8.18 -5.18
C PRO A 43 28.28 -8.68 -6.61
N THR A 44 27.07 -8.94 -7.12
CA THR A 44 26.88 -9.34 -8.52
C THR A 44 27.18 -8.17 -9.45
N GLU A 45 27.46 -8.46 -10.72
CA GLU A 45 27.65 -7.39 -11.71
C GLU A 45 26.38 -6.55 -11.85
N GLU A 46 25.21 -7.16 -11.75
CA GLU A 46 23.91 -6.47 -11.78
C GLU A 46 23.72 -5.50 -10.61
N GLU A 47 24.10 -5.90 -9.39
CA GLU A 47 24.08 -5.04 -8.20
C GLU A 47 25.00 -3.82 -8.39
N LYS A 48 26.25 -4.06 -8.80
CA LYS A 48 27.23 -2.99 -9.05
C LYS A 48 26.76 -2.04 -10.16
N ASN A 49 26.21 -2.58 -11.24
CA ASN A 49 25.68 -1.79 -12.35
C ASN A 49 24.48 -0.95 -11.89
N THR A 50 23.59 -1.51 -11.08
CA THR A 50 22.42 -0.81 -10.53
C THR A 50 22.84 0.30 -9.58
N GLU A 51 23.81 0.04 -8.71
CA GLU A 51 24.38 1.01 -7.79
C GLU A 51 25.06 2.18 -8.52
N THR A 52 25.86 1.87 -9.55
CA THR A 52 26.53 2.88 -10.38
C THR A 52 25.49 3.76 -11.09
N LYS A 53 24.46 3.15 -11.68
CA LYS A 53 23.34 3.89 -12.30
C LYS A 53 22.60 4.77 -11.30
N LEU A 54 22.39 4.31 -10.07
CA LEU A 54 21.79 5.12 -9.00
C LEU A 54 22.65 6.34 -8.68
N GLN A 55 23.97 6.17 -8.52
CA GLN A 55 24.88 7.29 -8.30
C GLN A 55 24.84 8.29 -9.46
N GLU A 56 24.93 7.82 -10.70
CA GLU A 56 24.86 8.68 -11.88
C GLU A 56 23.55 9.46 -11.96
N LEU A 57 22.40 8.85 -11.63
CA LEU A 57 21.12 9.54 -11.63
C LEU A 57 21.04 10.59 -10.50
N LEU A 58 21.57 10.29 -9.32
CA LEU A 58 21.61 11.26 -8.22
C LEU A 58 22.46 12.47 -8.57
N ASP A 59 23.60 12.28 -9.23
CA ASP A 59 24.47 13.37 -9.68
C ASP A 59 23.84 14.18 -10.82
N LYS A 60 23.15 13.51 -11.77
CA LYS A 60 22.33 14.18 -12.79
C LYS A 60 21.19 15.00 -12.18
N ARG A 61 20.55 14.52 -11.10
CA ARG A 61 19.53 15.28 -10.38
C ARG A 61 20.12 16.48 -9.65
N GLU A 62 21.28 16.33 -9.03
CA GLU A 62 21.97 17.44 -8.37
C GLU A 62 22.31 18.56 -9.36
N THR A 63 22.87 18.21 -10.52
CA THR A 63 23.18 19.19 -11.58
C THR A 63 21.92 19.87 -12.12
N GLY A 64 20.82 19.13 -12.35
CA GLY A 64 19.53 19.70 -12.77
C GLY A 64 18.92 20.63 -11.72
N ILE A 65 18.98 20.28 -10.43
CA ILE A 65 18.52 21.13 -9.32
C ILE A 65 19.39 22.40 -9.20
N ALA A 66 20.70 22.29 -9.41
CA ALA A 66 21.59 23.44 -9.43
C ALA A 66 21.26 24.41 -10.58
N GLN A 67 20.92 23.90 -11.77
CA GLN A 67 20.45 24.71 -12.89
C GLN A 67 19.12 25.41 -12.58
N LEU A 68 18.16 24.70 -11.97
CA LEU A 68 16.89 25.28 -11.52
C LEU A 68 17.10 26.39 -10.49
N SER A 69 18.09 26.25 -9.60
CA SER A 69 18.46 27.30 -8.63
C SER A 69 18.97 28.54 -9.34
N ARG A 70 19.94 28.39 -10.24
CA ARG A 70 20.53 29.53 -10.97
C ARG A 70 19.49 30.28 -11.78
N LEU A 71 18.55 29.57 -12.41
CA LEU A 71 17.44 30.22 -13.14
C LEU A 71 16.53 31.01 -12.21
N LEU A 72 16.25 30.50 -11.01
CA LEU A 72 15.44 31.20 -10.03
C LEU A 72 16.17 32.43 -9.47
N ASP A 73 17.47 32.33 -9.22
CA ASP A 73 18.32 33.43 -8.74
C ASP A 73 18.48 34.54 -9.80
N SER A 74 18.37 34.19 -11.09
CA SER A 74 18.41 35.14 -12.21
C SER A 74 17.08 35.87 -12.47
N GLU A 75 15.98 35.41 -11.85
CA GLU A 75 14.66 36.05 -11.94
C GLU A 75 14.59 37.14 -10.85
N SER A 76 14.06 38.34 -11.16
CA SER A 76 14.02 39.41 -10.16
C SER A 76 13.19 38.99 -8.94
N THR A 77 13.63 39.36 -7.73
CA THR A 77 13.00 38.98 -6.46
C THR A 77 11.51 39.36 -6.38
N LEU A 78 11.10 40.39 -7.13
CA LEU A 78 9.71 40.86 -7.27
C LEU A 78 8.82 39.95 -8.14
N THR A 79 9.41 39.06 -8.94
CA THR A 79 8.71 38.07 -9.80
C THR A 79 8.96 36.61 -9.39
N SER A 80 9.82 36.37 -8.39
CA SER A 80 10.10 35.04 -7.87
C SER A 80 8.86 34.45 -7.20
N SER A 81 8.18 33.53 -7.88
CA SER A 81 7.02 32.83 -7.34
C SER A 81 7.41 31.97 -6.14
N ALA A 82 6.76 32.17 -4.99
CA ALA A 82 6.91 31.33 -3.80
C ALA A 82 6.71 29.82 -4.10
N LEU A 83 5.90 29.50 -5.12
CA LEU A 83 5.70 28.13 -5.59
C LEU A 83 6.97 27.54 -6.23
N LYS A 84 7.74 28.33 -6.99
CA LYS A 84 9.00 27.87 -7.59
C LYS A 84 10.05 27.59 -6.51
N GLN A 85 10.15 28.48 -5.52
CA GLN A 85 11.04 28.31 -4.35
C GLN A 85 10.68 27.05 -3.56
N ASN A 86 9.40 26.86 -3.23
CA ASN A 86 8.94 25.67 -2.51
C ASN A 86 9.21 24.37 -3.28
N ASN A 87 8.95 24.35 -4.59
CA ASN A 87 9.23 23.16 -5.40
C ASN A 87 10.71 22.81 -5.45
N LEU A 88 11.57 23.83 -5.52
CA LEU A 88 13.01 23.64 -5.53
C LEU A 88 13.53 23.15 -4.17
N ALA A 89 12.96 23.62 -3.06
CA ALA A 89 13.23 23.08 -1.74
C ALA A 89 12.84 21.59 -1.65
N LEU A 90 11.63 21.23 -2.09
CA LEU A 90 11.17 19.83 -2.10
C LEU A 90 12.07 18.90 -2.95
N LEU A 91 12.53 19.37 -4.11
CA LEU A 91 13.46 18.59 -4.95
C LEU A 91 14.81 18.37 -4.25
N ARG A 92 15.32 19.36 -3.50
CA ARG A 92 16.56 19.24 -2.72
C ARG A 92 16.40 18.28 -1.56
N ASP A 93 15.31 18.40 -0.80
CA ASP A 93 15.04 17.53 0.35
C ASP A 93 14.94 16.08 -0.13
N LYS A 94 14.18 15.82 -1.20
CA LYS A 94 14.04 14.48 -1.77
C LYS A 94 15.36 13.92 -2.32
N LEU A 95 16.22 14.75 -2.90
CA LEU A 95 17.57 14.32 -3.31
C LEU A 95 18.42 13.93 -2.10
N ALA A 96 18.39 14.73 -1.03
CA ALA A 96 19.13 14.46 0.20
C ALA A 96 18.66 13.15 0.86
N ASP A 97 17.35 12.92 0.92
CA ASP A 97 16.78 11.68 1.44
C ASP A 97 17.19 10.48 0.61
N HIS A 98 17.11 10.55 -0.72
CA HIS A 98 17.56 9.47 -1.60
C HIS A 98 19.06 9.16 -1.43
N ARG A 99 19.92 10.15 -1.16
CA ARG A 99 21.35 9.91 -0.87
C ARG A 99 21.56 9.17 0.46
N ARG A 100 20.78 9.52 1.49
CA ARG A 100 20.78 8.80 2.78
C ARG A 100 20.29 7.37 2.59
N ASP A 101 19.22 7.18 1.82
CA ASP A 101 18.65 5.86 1.54
C ASP A 101 19.62 4.96 0.80
N LEU A 102 20.36 5.47 -0.19
CA LEU A 102 21.41 4.70 -0.86
C LEU A 102 22.48 4.22 0.12
N THR A 103 22.92 5.10 1.01
CA THR A 103 23.93 4.76 2.03
C THR A 103 23.39 3.71 3.00
N ARG A 104 22.14 3.86 3.43
CA ARG A 104 21.45 2.90 4.30
C ARG A 104 21.30 1.54 3.61
N LEU A 105 20.85 1.51 2.36
CA LEU A 105 20.65 0.27 1.58
C LEU A 105 21.97 -0.49 1.39
N ARG A 106 23.06 0.22 1.10
CA ARG A 106 24.41 -0.36 1.04
C ARG A 106 24.80 -1.03 2.35
N ALA A 107 24.59 -0.34 3.47
CA ALA A 107 24.89 -0.89 4.80
C ALA A 107 24.05 -2.13 5.10
N THR A 108 22.73 -2.09 4.84
CA THR A 108 21.85 -3.25 5.05
C THR A 108 22.22 -4.44 4.17
N LEU A 109 22.62 -4.20 2.92
CA LEU A 109 23.02 -5.25 2.01
C LEU A 109 24.35 -5.89 2.43
N HIS A 110 25.30 -5.07 2.88
CA HIS A 110 26.57 -5.55 3.42
C HIS A 110 26.37 -6.37 4.71
N GLU A 111 25.50 -5.92 5.61
CA GLU A 111 25.15 -6.66 6.82
C GLU A 111 24.45 -7.99 6.50
N ALA A 112 23.48 -7.98 5.58
CA ALA A 112 22.78 -9.18 5.15
C ALA A 112 23.73 -10.20 4.50
N ARG A 113 24.72 -9.73 3.72
CA ARG A 113 25.78 -10.55 3.13
C ARG A 113 26.72 -11.12 4.20
N ASN A 114 27.14 -10.32 5.18
CA ASN A 114 27.95 -10.80 6.30
C ASN A 114 27.22 -11.89 7.07
N ARG A 115 25.93 -11.70 7.35
CA ARG A 115 25.09 -12.71 7.99
C ARG A 115 25.00 -13.98 7.16
N ALA A 116 24.80 -13.87 5.84
CA ALA A 116 24.77 -15.03 4.95
C ALA A 116 26.09 -15.81 4.95
N ASN A 117 27.24 -15.10 4.90
CA ASN A 117 28.56 -15.71 4.94
C ASN A 117 28.85 -16.44 6.28
N LEU A 118 28.44 -15.83 7.39
CA LEU A 118 28.56 -16.44 8.72
C LEU A 118 27.67 -17.69 8.84
N LEU A 119 26.42 -17.62 8.37
CA LEU A 119 25.52 -18.76 8.39
C LEU A 119 25.97 -19.90 7.47
N GLY A 120 26.60 -19.59 6.33
CA GLY A 120 27.17 -20.59 5.43
C GLY A 120 28.25 -21.42 6.10
N SER A 121 29.28 -20.75 6.62
CA SER A 121 30.40 -21.41 7.34
C SER A 121 29.93 -22.19 8.57
N VAL A 122 29.08 -21.59 9.40
CA VAL A 122 28.53 -22.27 10.59
C VAL A 122 27.69 -23.49 10.20
N ARG A 123 26.91 -23.42 9.10
CA ARG A 123 26.09 -24.56 8.66
C ARG A 123 26.95 -25.70 8.13
N GLU A 124 28.03 -25.39 7.41
CA GLU A 124 29.01 -26.38 6.97
C GLU A 124 29.68 -27.04 8.17
N ASP A 125 30.15 -26.27 9.15
CA ASP A 125 30.78 -26.79 10.37
C ASP A 125 29.81 -27.65 11.20
N ILE A 126 28.56 -27.20 11.39
CA ILE A 126 27.52 -27.97 12.08
C ILE A 126 27.22 -29.26 11.33
N SER A 127 27.13 -29.22 9.99
CA SER A 127 26.88 -30.42 9.19
C SER A 127 28.04 -31.41 9.28
N ALA A 128 29.28 -30.93 9.28
CA ALA A 128 30.48 -31.74 9.42
C ALA A 128 30.57 -32.36 10.81
N TYR A 129 30.29 -31.59 11.86
CA TYR A 129 30.20 -32.08 13.24
C TYR A 129 29.11 -33.15 13.41
N ARG A 130 27.92 -32.91 12.86
CA ARG A 130 26.82 -33.90 12.89
C ARG A 130 27.17 -35.17 12.13
N ALA A 131 27.87 -35.06 11.00
CA ALA A 131 28.35 -36.21 10.23
C ALA A 131 29.44 -37.00 10.98
N ALA A 132 30.30 -36.32 11.74
CA ALA A 132 31.32 -36.95 12.58
C ALA A 132 30.75 -37.62 13.84
N ASN A 133 29.63 -37.12 14.37
CA ASN A 133 29.01 -37.59 15.61
C ASN A 133 27.50 -37.89 15.45
N PRO A 134 27.14 -38.97 14.72
CA PRO A 134 25.75 -39.27 14.37
C PRO A 134 24.83 -39.51 15.58
N ALA A 135 25.33 -40.17 16.64
CA ALA A 135 24.53 -40.40 17.85
C ALA A 135 24.19 -39.11 18.63
N ALA A 136 25.10 -38.13 18.63
CA ALA A 136 24.85 -36.83 19.25
C ALA A 136 23.90 -35.97 18.39
N ALA A 137 24.03 -36.07 17.07
CA ALA A 137 23.14 -35.40 16.12
C ALA A 137 21.69 -35.91 16.22
N GLU A 138 21.50 -37.21 16.41
CA GLU A 138 20.17 -37.80 16.64
C GLU A 138 19.55 -37.30 17.95
N ALA A 139 20.32 -37.25 19.04
CA ALA A 139 19.84 -36.72 20.31
C ALA A 139 19.46 -35.23 20.22
N GLU A 140 20.26 -34.40 19.53
CA GLU A 140 19.95 -32.99 19.29
C GLU A 140 18.67 -32.83 18.44
N TYR A 141 18.52 -33.65 17.40
CA TYR A 141 17.32 -33.67 16.57
C TYR A 141 16.06 -34.02 17.37
N MET A 142 16.14 -35.04 18.25
CA MET A 142 15.00 -35.42 19.10
C MET A 142 14.61 -34.30 20.09
N LEU A 143 15.59 -33.55 20.60
CA LEU A 143 15.32 -32.38 21.47
C LEU A 143 14.67 -31.22 20.69
N ASP A 144 15.14 -30.92 19.47
CA ASP A 144 14.51 -29.90 18.63
C ASP A 144 13.10 -30.31 18.20
N GLU A 145 12.87 -31.59 17.89
CA GLU A 145 11.54 -32.12 17.56
C GLU A 145 10.59 -31.96 18.76
N ARG A 146 11.05 -32.24 19.99
CA ARG A 146 10.26 -31.96 21.19
C ARG A 146 9.91 -30.47 21.28
N GLY A 147 10.87 -29.57 21.09
CA GLY A 147 10.59 -28.13 21.10
C GLY A 147 9.62 -27.69 20.01
N ARG A 148 9.65 -28.32 18.83
CA ARG A 148 8.67 -28.11 17.76
C ARG A 148 7.27 -28.59 18.15
N LEU A 149 7.17 -29.75 18.79
CA LEU A 149 5.91 -30.29 19.30
C LEU A 149 5.31 -29.37 20.36
N ASP A 150 6.11 -28.91 21.32
CA ASP A 150 5.67 -27.98 22.37
C ASP A 150 5.13 -26.67 21.75
N ARG A 151 5.86 -26.07 20.79
CA ARG A 151 5.38 -24.89 20.05
C ARG A 151 4.10 -25.14 19.27
N SER A 152 3.96 -26.32 18.66
CA SER A 152 2.74 -26.68 17.92
C SER A 152 1.55 -26.85 18.86
N HIS A 153 1.77 -27.36 20.07
CA HIS A 153 0.76 -27.43 21.11
C HIS A 153 0.33 -26.04 21.57
N ASP A 154 1.27 -25.12 21.83
CA ASP A 154 0.95 -23.74 22.21
C ASP A 154 0.08 -23.03 21.16
N VAL A 155 0.38 -23.25 19.87
CA VAL A 155 -0.43 -22.71 18.77
C VAL A 155 -1.83 -23.32 18.74
N ALA A 156 -1.94 -24.64 18.94
CA ALA A 156 -3.24 -25.32 19.02
C ALA A 156 -4.08 -24.77 20.19
N ASP A 157 -3.47 -24.57 21.35
CA ASP A 157 -4.12 -24.00 22.54
C ASP A 157 -4.55 -22.54 22.30
N SER A 158 -3.74 -21.74 21.62
CA SER A 158 -4.09 -20.38 21.22
C SER A 158 -5.31 -20.34 20.29
N VAL A 159 -5.33 -21.22 19.27
CA VAL A 159 -6.47 -21.33 18.34
C VAL A 159 -7.72 -21.79 19.07
N LEU A 160 -7.59 -22.74 20.01
CA LEU A 160 -8.71 -23.19 20.83
C LEU A 160 -9.26 -22.07 21.71
N SER A 161 -8.38 -21.32 22.38
CA SER A 161 -8.76 -20.15 23.17
C SER A 161 -9.44 -19.08 22.32
N GLN A 162 -8.95 -18.84 21.10
CA GLN A 162 -9.56 -17.89 20.17
C GLN A 162 -10.95 -18.37 19.73
N ALA A 163 -11.12 -19.66 19.46
CA ALA A 163 -12.41 -20.25 19.10
C ALA A 163 -13.44 -20.08 20.24
N TYR A 164 -13.04 -20.29 21.50
CA TYR A 164 -13.91 -20.03 22.65
C TYR A 164 -14.29 -18.55 22.79
N ALA A 165 -13.34 -17.62 22.59
CA ALA A 165 -13.64 -16.19 22.62
C ALA A 165 -14.61 -15.77 21.50
N VAL A 166 -14.48 -16.37 20.31
CA VAL A 166 -15.40 -16.14 19.19
C VAL A 166 -16.79 -16.70 19.50
N GLN A 167 -16.89 -17.89 20.08
CA GLN A 167 -18.16 -18.48 20.51
C GLN A 167 -18.89 -17.56 21.50
N ASP A 168 -18.18 -17.06 22.52
CA ASP A 168 -18.74 -16.12 23.50
C ASP A 168 -19.19 -14.81 22.84
N SER A 169 -18.38 -14.28 21.91
CA SER A 169 -18.74 -13.09 21.14
C SER A 169 -20.03 -13.28 20.32
N PHE A 170 -20.26 -14.47 19.76
CA PHE A 170 -21.50 -14.77 19.03
C PHE A 170 -22.71 -14.86 19.95
N VAL A 171 -22.55 -15.37 21.17
CA VAL A 171 -23.62 -15.38 22.18
C VAL A 171 -24.01 -13.94 22.54
N LEU A 172 -23.02 -13.08 22.82
CA LEU A 172 -23.25 -11.65 23.10
C LEU A 172 -23.88 -10.92 21.91
N GLN A 173 -23.42 -11.20 20.68
CA GLN A 173 -24.02 -10.62 19.46
C GLN A 173 -25.47 -11.07 19.27
N ARG A 174 -25.81 -12.33 19.56
CA ARG A 174 -27.18 -12.84 19.49
C ARG A 174 -28.10 -12.11 20.47
N GLU A 175 -27.63 -11.87 21.69
CA GLU A 175 -28.38 -11.11 22.70
C GLU A 175 -28.57 -9.64 22.28
N SER A 176 -27.53 -9.02 21.72
CA SER A 176 -27.60 -7.67 21.13
C SER A 176 -28.62 -7.59 19.99
N LEU A 177 -28.62 -8.54 19.05
CA LEU A 177 -29.59 -8.61 17.96
C LEU A 177 -31.02 -8.80 18.46
N ALA A 178 -31.23 -9.63 19.49
CA ALA A 178 -32.53 -9.78 20.13
C ALA A 178 -33.01 -8.46 20.76
N ASN A 179 -32.11 -7.74 21.42
CA ASN A 179 -32.40 -6.42 21.99
C ASN A 179 -32.70 -5.37 20.91
N ILE A 180 -31.97 -5.38 19.80
CA ILE A 180 -32.23 -4.51 18.64
C ILE A 180 -33.60 -4.83 18.06
N ASN A 181 -33.92 -6.11 17.84
CA ASN A 181 -35.23 -6.52 17.32
C ASN A 181 -36.37 -6.04 18.24
N ARG A 182 -36.22 -6.23 19.56
CA ARG A 182 -37.18 -5.73 20.55
C ARG A 182 -37.35 -4.21 20.48
N ARG A 183 -36.26 -3.45 20.36
CA ARG A 183 -36.30 -1.98 20.22
C ARG A 183 -36.95 -1.54 18.90
N ILE A 184 -36.65 -2.20 17.79
CA ILE A 184 -37.29 -1.94 16.49
C ILE A 184 -38.78 -2.19 16.56
N THR A 185 -39.21 -3.32 17.13
CA THR A 185 -40.63 -3.65 17.30
C THR A 185 -41.33 -2.62 18.20
N LEU A 186 -40.69 -2.20 19.30
CA LEU A 186 -41.22 -1.16 20.18
C LEU A 186 -41.30 0.21 19.49
N ALA A 187 -40.27 0.62 18.74
CA ALA A 187 -40.28 1.86 17.97
C ALA A 187 -41.35 1.85 16.87
N ALA A 188 -41.50 0.73 16.16
CA ALA A 188 -42.57 0.55 15.17
C ALA A 188 -43.97 0.66 15.80
N SER A 189 -44.13 0.21 17.05
CA SER A 189 -45.39 0.34 17.78
C SER A 189 -45.67 1.76 18.31
N GLN A 190 -44.63 2.59 18.50
CA GLN A 190 -44.74 3.96 19.01
C GLN A 190 -44.87 5.04 17.92
N VAL A 191 -44.73 4.71 16.63
CA VAL A 191 -45.00 5.65 15.53
C VAL A 191 -46.38 5.34 14.90
N PRO A 192 -47.48 5.80 15.50
CA PRO A 192 -48.80 5.66 14.90
C PRO A 192 -48.84 6.48 13.59
N GLY A 193 -49.25 5.84 12.49
CA GLY A 193 -49.48 6.52 11.21
C GLY A 193 -48.53 6.19 10.06
N ILE A 194 -47.48 5.39 10.27
CA ILE A 194 -46.63 4.89 9.15
C ILE A 194 -47.46 4.10 8.13
N ASN A 195 -48.37 3.22 8.58
CA ASN A 195 -49.28 2.49 7.69
C ASN A 195 -50.21 3.43 6.90
N ALA A 196 -50.64 4.54 7.48
CA ALA A 196 -51.48 5.53 6.79
C ALA A 196 -50.68 6.38 5.80
N LEU A 197 -49.41 6.69 6.08
CA LEU A 197 -48.51 7.39 5.15
C LEU A 197 -48.11 6.49 3.97
N ILE A 198 -47.75 5.23 4.22
CA ILE A 198 -47.48 4.23 3.16
C ILE A 198 -48.73 4.03 2.28
N GLY A 199 -49.92 3.95 2.89
CA GLY A 199 -51.19 3.87 2.16
C GLY A 199 -51.47 5.09 1.29
N ARG A 200 -51.20 6.31 1.78
CA ARG A 200 -51.36 7.54 1.00
C ARG A 200 -50.40 7.64 -0.19
N ILE A 201 -49.16 7.17 -0.02
CA ILE A 201 -48.16 7.13 -1.09
C ILE A 201 -48.58 6.13 -2.18
N SER A 202 -49.02 4.92 -1.81
CA SER A 202 -49.46 3.91 -2.78
C SER A 202 -50.73 4.32 -3.54
N ALA A 203 -51.67 4.98 -2.86
CA ALA A 203 -52.90 5.48 -3.47
C ALA A 203 -52.63 6.56 -4.54
N LYS A 204 -51.69 7.48 -4.30
CA LYS A 204 -51.28 8.49 -5.28
C LYS A 204 -50.68 7.84 -6.53
N LYS A 205 -49.75 6.88 -6.35
CA LYS A 205 -49.10 6.16 -7.46
C LYS A 205 -50.10 5.38 -8.32
N ARG A 206 -51.11 4.77 -7.69
CA ARG A 206 -52.20 4.07 -8.41
C ARG A 206 -53.05 5.03 -9.24
N ARG A 207 -53.37 6.22 -8.71
CA ARG A 207 -54.13 7.23 -9.45
C ARG A 207 -53.36 7.74 -10.66
N ASP A 208 -52.07 8.03 -10.51
CA ASP A 208 -51.24 8.49 -11.62
C ASP A 208 -51.12 7.42 -12.72
N GLY A 209 -51.02 6.14 -12.34
CA GLY A 209 -51.05 5.01 -13.29
C GLY A 209 -52.36 4.88 -14.06
N ILE A 210 -53.52 5.09 -13.40
CA ILE A 210 -54.83 5.08 -14.06
C ILE A 210 -54.95 6.25 -15.05
N ILE A 211 -54.50 7.44 -14.67
CA ILE A 211 -54.55 8.62 -15.54
C ILE A 211 -53.71 8.39 -16.79
N MET A 212 -52.45 7.95 -16.62
CA MET A 212 -51.56 7.66 -17.75
C MET A 212 -52.10 6.54 -18.65
N GLY A 213 -52.64 5.47 -18.07
CA GLY A 213 -53.26 4.38 -18.82
C GLY A 213 -54.48 4.85 -19.64
N SER A 214 -55.34 5.68 -19.04
CA SER A 214 -56.52 6.23 -19.72
C SER A 214 -56.15 7.15 -20.88
N PHE A 215 -55.11 7.97 -20.71
CA PHE A 215 -54.61 8.85 -21.76
C PHE A 215 -54.06 8.07 -22.95
N ILE A 216 -53.26 7.03 -22.69
CA ILE A 216 -52.71 6.15 -23.73
C ILE A 216 -53.85 5.46 -24.49
N ALA A 217 -54.83 4.88 -23.77
CA ALA A 217 -55.98 4.23 -24.39
C ALA A 217 -56.80 5.20 -25.27
N PHE A 218 -57.04 6.42 -24.79
CA PHE A 218 -57.75 7.45 -25.56
C PHE A 218 -57.00 7.82 -26.85
N CYS A 219 -55.68 8.03 -26.77
CA CYS A 219 -54.86 8.30 -27.95
C CYS A 219 -54.96 7.17 -28.99
N PHE A 220 -54.90 5.90 -28.56
CA PHE A 220 -55.06 4.76 -29.47
C PHE A 220 -56.45 4.71 -30.11
N CYS A 221 -57.53 4.98 -29.38
CA CYS A 221 -58.88 5.04 -29.94
C CYS A 221 -59.04 6.14 -30.99
N VAL A 222 -58.48 7.33 -30.74
CA VAL A 222 -58.54 8.44 -31.71
C VAL A 222 -57.77 8.10 -32.98
N VAL A 223 -56.58 7.52 -32.85
CA VAL A 223 -55.78 7.08 -34.01
C VAL A 223 -56.52 6.02 -34.81
N TRP A 224 -57.14 5.03 -34.16
CA TRP A 224 -57.94 4.02 -34.84
C TRP A 224 -59.13 4.63 -35.58
N PHE A 225 -59.85 5.56 -34.96
CA PHE A 225 -61.03 6.17 -35.58
C PHE A 225 -60.69 7.08 -36.77
N PHE A 226 -59.51 7.69 -36.78
CA PHE A 226 -59.08 8.61 -37.84
C PHE A 226 -58.37 7.91 -39.02
N MET A 227 -58.01 6.63 -38.87
CA MET A 227 -57.40 5.79 -39.90
C MET A 227 -58.44 4.88 -40.55
#